data_AF-A0A1R3TXF1-F1
#
_entry.id   AF-A0A1R3TXF1-F1
#
_cell.length_a   1.000
_cell.length_b   1.000
_cell.length_c   1.000
_cell.angle_alpha   90.00
_cell.angle_beta   90.00
_cell.angle_gamma   90.00
#
_symmetry.space_group_name_H-M   'P 1'
#
loop_
_entity.id
_entity.type
_entity.pdbx_description
1 polymer ?
#
loop_
_entity_poly.entity_id
_entity_poly.type
_entity_poly.pdbx_seq_one_letter_code
_entity_poly.pdbx_strand_id
1 'polypeptide(L)'
;MTKVLSTNTALADAVSYFSSLPCFTLSAVQAAWDKSQTDSFSSRGAWTSLCKDFDQVGHEHPKLVVFSEWFDGAKKGDVPRPQSPIAVPARKARLFAALPDFSPNTQDVPPLAPTSEIVGADVSIEMFATRLFDDTVASLNRDVQSRAAEIVAKRLREIAERYDALAA
;
A
#
# COMPACT_ATOMS: atom_id res chain seq x y z
N MET A 1 -43.25 2.97 -10.97
CA MET A 1 -42.68 2.72 -9.62
C MET A 1 -41.90 1.41 -9.64
N THR A 2 -40.63 1.39 -10.05
CA THR A 2 -39.83 0.14 -10.14
C THR A 2 -38.31 0.35 -10.08
N LYS A 3 -37.80 1.51 -9.65
CA LYS A 3 -36.35 1.78 -9.64
C LYS A 3 -35.64 1.48 -8.33
N VAL A 4 -36.39 1.18 -7.25
CA VAL A 4 -35.84 1.07 -5.88
C VAL A 4 -35.32 -0.34 -5.56
N LEU A 5 -35.83 -1.37 -6.25
CA LEU A 5 -35.42 -2.76 -6.02
C LEU A 5 -34.08 -3.09 -6.71
N SER A 6 -33.85 -2.60 -7.94
CA SER A 6 -32.60 -2.87 -8.68
C SER A 6 -31.36 -2.24 -8.04
N THR A 7 -31.48 -1.07 -7.41
CA THR A 7 -30.35 -0.41 -6.77
C THR A 7 -29.89 -1.14 -5.50
N ASN A 8 -30.79 -1.86 -4.83
CA ASN A 8 -30.47 -2.54 -3.57
C ASN A 8 -29.73 -3.87 -3.82
N THR A 9 -30.12 -4.60 -4.88
CA THR A 9 -29.39 -5.81 -5.31
C THR A 9 -28.00 -5.48 -5.84
N ALA A 10 -27.88 -4.44 -6.67
CA ALA A 10 -26.60 -4.03 -7.24
C ALA A 10 -25.61 -3.52 -6.16
N LEU A 11 -26.12 -2.83 -5.13
CA LEU A 11 -25.34 -2.47 -3.95
C LEU A 11 -24.86 -3.71 -3.17
N ALA A 12 -25.72 -4.71 -2.97
CA ALA A 12 -25.35 -5.95 -2.28
C ALA A 12 -24.27 -6.74 -3.04
N ASP A 13 -24.38 -6.82 -4.36
CA ASP A 13 -23.36 -7.45 -5.23
C ASP A 13 -22.04 -6.67 -5.17
N ALA A 14 -22.10 -5.34 -5.15
CA ALA A 14 -20.92 -4.50 -5.01
C ALA A 14 -20.26 -4.69 -3.64
N VAL A 15 -21.03 -4.72 -2.55
CA VAL A 15 -20.52 -5.00 -1.20
C VAL A 15 -19.90 -6.39 -1.13
N SER A 16 -20.52 -7.41 -1.74
CA SER A 16 -19.96 -8.76 -1.82
C SER A 16 -18.63 -8.78 -2.57
N TYR A 17 -18.57 -8.09 -3.73
CA TYR A 17 -17.33 -7.94 -4.50
C TYR A 17 -16.21 -7.30 -3.66
N PHE A 18 -16.44 -6.13 -3.08
CA PHE A 18 -15.43 -5.42 -2.28
C PHE A 18 -15.04 -6.16 -0.98
N SER A 19 -15.92 -7.02 -0.45
CA SER A 19 -15.63 -7.87 0.71
C SER A 19 -14.83 -9.13 0.34
N SER A 20 -14.95 -9.61 -0.90
CA SER A 20 -14.20 -10.76 -1.43
C SER A 20 -12.79 -10.40 -1.89
N LEU A 21 -12.45 -9.11 -1.93
CA LEU A 21 -11.17 -8.63 -2.42
C LEU A 21 -10.00 -9.05 -1.49
N PRO A 22 -8.80 -9.29 -2.06
CA PRO A 22 -7.62 -9.66 -1.29
C PRO A 22 -7.20 -8.57 -0.30
N CYS A 23 -6.66 -8.97 0.85
CA CYS A 23 -6.26 -8.05 1.93
C CYS A 23 -5.32 -6.91 1.50
N PHE A 24 -4.48 -7.13 0.49
CA PHE A 24 -3.56 -6.12 -0.05
C PHE A 24 -4.26 -4.99 -0.82
N THR A 25 -5.49 -5.20 -1.30
CA THR A 25 -6.29 -4.14 -1.97
C THR A 25 -7.11 -3.33 -0.97
N LEU A 26 -7.25 -3.79 0.27
CA LEU A 26 -8.10 -3.14 1.28
C LEU A 26 -7.65 -1.72 1.60
N SER A 27 -6.36 -1.41 1.54
CA SER A 27 -5.85 -0.04 1.76
C SER A 27 -6.38 0.94 0.72
N ALA A 28 -6.45 0.52 -0.54
CA ALA A 28 -6.99 1.31 -1.64
C ALA A 28 -8.51 1.49 -1.50
N VAL A 29 -9.22 0.41 -1.15
CA VAL A 29 -10.67 0.44 -0.92
C VAL A 29 -11.02 1.29 0.30
N GLN A 30 -10.25 1.23 1.39
CA GLN A 30 -10.39 2.11 2.56
C GLN A 30 -10.16 3.57 2.20
N ALA A 31 -9.11 3.87 1.42
CA ALA A 31 -8.87 5.23 0.94
C ALA A 31 -10.01 5.75 0.06
N ALA A 32 -10.62 4.89 -0.75
CA ALA A 32 -11.81 5.23 -1.53
C ALA A 32 -13.06 5.45 -0.66
N TRP A 33 -13.24 4.65 0.40
CA TRP A 33 -14.31 4.86 1.38
C TRP A 33 -14.10 6.18 2.14
N ASP A 34 -12.89 6.47 2.61
CA ASP A 34 -12.56 7.73 3.31
C ASP A 34 -12.80 8.94 2.38
N LYS A 35 -12.52 8.81 1.08
CA LYS A 35 -12.86 9.83 0.06
C LYS A 35 -14.37 10.01 -0.12
N SER A 36 -15.18 8.96 0.03
CA SER A 36 -16.65 9.06 -0.05
C SER A 36 -17.26 9.88 1.09
N GLN A 37 -16.57 9.95 2.24
CA GLN A 37 -16.96 10.79 3.38
C GLN A 37 -16.61 12.27 3.18
N THR A 38 -15.74 12.57 2.22
CA THR A 38 -15.32 13.94 1.92
C THR A 38 -16.12 14.48 0.74
N ASP A 39 -16.81 15.61 0.91
CA ASP A 39 -17.69 16.18 -0.13
C ASP A 39 -16.95 16.74 -1.37
N SER A 40 -15.62 16.69 -1.37
CA SER A 40 -14.78 17.20 -2.46
C SER A 40 -14.51 16.20 -3.59
N PHE A 41 -14.86 14.92 -3.43
CA PHE A 41 -14.56 13.89 -4.40
C PHE A 41 -15.80 13.40 -5.16
N SER A 42 -15.74 13.44 -6.49
CA SER A 42 -16.71 12.78 -7.35
C SER A 42 -16.44 11.27 -7.42
N SER A 43 -17.49 10.46 -7.62
CA SER A 43 -17.38 8.99 -7.72
C SER A 43 -16.41 8.57 -8.84
N ARG A 44 -16.33 9.34 -9.93
CA ARG A 44 -15.36 9.09 -11.04
C ARG A 44 -13.92 9.42 -10.68
N GLY A 45 -13.69 10.49 -9.91
CA GLY A 45 -12.36 10.85 -9.41
C GLY A 45 -11.84 9.81 -8.40
N ALA A 46 -12.71 9.37 -7.48
CA ALA A 46 -12.38 8.31 -6.54
C ALA A 46 -12.08 6.98 -7.26
N TRP A 47 -12.86 6.61 -8.29
CA TRP A 47 -12.60 5.42 -9.10
C TRP A 47 -11.25 5.48 -9.81
N THR A 48 -10.91 6.62 -10.41
CA THR A 48 -9.63 6.80 -11.10
C THR A 48 -8.45 6.65 -10.15
N SER A 49 -8.60 7.16 -8.92
CA SER A 49 -7.60 6.96 -7.87
C SER A 49 -7.50 5.49 -7.45
N LEU A 50 -8.63 4.82 -7.28
CA LEU A 50 -8.66 3.40 -6.92
C LEU A 50 -7.98 2.55 -8.00
N CYS A 51 -8.21 2.83 -9.28
CA CYS A 51 -7.57 2.08 -10.37
C CYS A 51 -6.04 2.24 -10.36
N LYS A 52 -5.53 3.44 -10.07
CA LYS A 52 -4.08 3.66 -9.90
C LYS A 52 -3.50 2.85 -8.74
N ASP A 53 -4.24 2.77 -7.63
CA ASP A 53 -3.81 1.99 -6.48
C ASP A 53 -3.89 0.48 -6.80
N PHE A 54 -4.86 0.04 -7.60
CA PHE A 54 -4.97 -1.35 -8.06
C PHE A 54 -3.89 -1.72 -9.08
N ASP A 55 -3.50 -0.79 -9.97
CA ASP A 55 -2.37 -0.94 -10.89
C ASP A 55 -1.05 -1.15 -10.13
N GLN A 56 -0.84 -0.43 -9.03
CA GLN A 56 0.35 -0.61 -8.19
C GLN A 56 0.43 -2.00 -7.56
N VAL A 57 -0.72 -2.61 -7.27
CA VAL A 57 -0.80 -3.94 -6.64
C VAL A 57 -1.03 -5.06 -7.66
N GLY A 58 -1.15 -4.73 -8.95
CA GLY A 58 -1.37 -5.69 -10.03
C GLY A 58 -2.73 -6.39 -9.99
N HIS A 59 -3.76 -5.75 -9.42
CA HIS A 59 -5.10 -6.31 -9.32
C HIS A 59 -6.03 -5.77 -10.41
N GLU A 60 -6.95 -6.59 -10.90
CA GLU A 60 -7.94 -6.19 -11.92
C GLU A 60 -8.86 -5.08 -11.40
N HIS A 61 -9.13 -4.09 -12.25
CA HIS A 61 -9.92 -2.92 -11.90
C HIS A 61 -11.41 -3.26 -11.72
N PRO A 62 -12.06 -2.74 -10.68
CA PRO A 62 -13.50 -2.85 -10.57
C PRO A 62 -14.20 -2.06 -11.67
N LYS A 63 -15.29 -2.61 -12.21
CA LYS A 63 -16.16 -1.90 -13.15
C LYS A 63 -16.68 -0.61 -12.52
N LEU A 64 -16.63 0.50 -13.26
CA LEU A 64 -17.04 1.82 -12.78
C LEU A 64 -18.45 1.85 -12.19
N VAL A 65 -19.39 1.09 -12.79
CA VAL A 65 -20.79 1.02 -12.33
C VAL A 65 -20.89 0.44 -10.91
N VAL A 66 -20.20 -0.69 -10.67
CA VAL A 66 -20.16 -1.38 -9.37
C VAL A 66 -19.51 -0.49 -8.31
N PHE A 67 -18.43 0.21 -8.68
CA PHE A 67 -17.77 1.15 -7.78
C PHE A 67 -18.64 2.37 -7.47
N SER A 68 -19.34 2.96 -8.44
CA SER A 68 -20.19 4.12 -8.19
C SER A 68 -21.35 3.81 -7.26
N GLU A 69 -21.97 2.64 -7.40
CA GLU A 69 -23.05 2.20 -6.52
C GLU A 69 -22.55 1.97 -5.10
N TRP A 70 -21.40 1.31 -4.95
CA TRP A 70 -20.74 1.15 -3.67
C TRP A 70 -20.33 2.49 -3.03
N PHE A 71 -19.78 3.41 -3.82
CA PHE A 71 -19.36 4.73 -3.37
C PHE A 71 -20.53 5.60 -2.94
N ASP A 72 -21.63 5.55 -3.68
CA ASP A 72 -22.88 6.25 -3.35
C ASP A 72 -23.55 5.63 -2.11
N GLY A 73 -23.47 4.30 -1.95
CA GLY A 73 -23.89 3.60 -0.73
C GLY A 73 -23.01 3.94 0.48
N ALA A 74 -21.70 4.09 0.29
CA ALA A 74 -20.78 4.53 1.32
C ALA A 74 -21.05 5.97 1.77
N LYS A 75 -21.38 6.87 0.84
CA LYS A 75 -21.79 8.25 1.14
C LYS A 75 -23.12 8.33 1.92
N LYS A 76 -24.04 7.40 1.67
CA LYS A 76 -25.32 7.28 2.40
C LYS A 76 -25.18 6.61 3.77
N GLY A 77 -24.03 6.00 4.06
CA GLY A 77 -23.80 5.24 5.29
C GLY A 77 -24.33 3.79 5.25
N ASP A 78 -24.79 3.31 4.09
CA ASP A 78 -25.30 1.94 3.91
C ASP A 78 -24.15 0.91 3.84
N VAL A 79 -22.94 1.36 3.52
CA VAL A 79 -21.75 0.51 3.40
C VAL A 79 -20.77 0.78 4.55
N PRO A 80 -20.55 -0.20 5.44
CA PRO A 80 -19.56 -0.05 6.51
C PRO A 80 -18.15 0.04 5.93
N ARG A 81 -17.27 0.79 6.60
CA ARG A 81 -15.86 0.90 6.21
C ARG A 81 -15.25 -0.50 6.16
N PRO A 82 -14.68 -0.94 5.01
CA PRO A 82 -14.08 -2.26 4.91
C PRO A 82 -12.96 -2.39 5.95
N GLN A 83 -13.16 -3.26 6.94
CA GLN A 83 -12.17 -3.50 7.98
C GLN A 83 -11.16 -4.50 7.46
N SER A 84 -9.88 -4.13 7.57
CA SER A 84 -8.79 -5.08 7.44
C SER A 84 -8.92 -6.11 8.57
N PRO A 85 -8.96 -7.43 8.28
CA PRO A 85 -8.90 -8.46 9.32
C PRO A 85 -7.60 -8.37 10.13
N ILE A 86 -6.58 -7.71 9.58
CA ILE A 86 -5.42 -7.24 10.32
C ILE A 86 -5.84 -5.92 10.93
N ALA A 87 -6.31 -5.96 12.18
CA ALA A 87 -6.34 -4.77 13.00
C ALA A 87 -5.02 -4.02 12.77
N VAL A 88 -5.06 -2.70 12.58
CA VAL A 88 -3.85 -1.89 12.72
C VAL A 88 -3.66 -1.70 14.23
N PRO A 89 -2.99 -2.62 14.94
CA PRO A 89 -2.13 -2.16 15.99
C PRO A 89 -0.71 -2.65 15.71
N ALA A 90 0.23 -1.74 15.93
CA ALA A 90 1.58 -2.08 16.32
C ALA A 90 2.63 -2.50 15.27
N ARG A 91 2.46 -2.42 13.94
CA ARG A 91 3.67 -2.52 13.06
C ARG A 91 4.57 -1.29 13.18
N LYS A 92 3.99 -0.09 13.26
CA LYS A 92 4.73 1.15 13.57
C LYS A 92 5.23 1.19 15.02
N ALA A 93 4.50 0.61 15.98
CA ALA A 93 4.94 0.55 17.38
C ALA A 93 6.07 -0.48 17.58
N ARG A 94 6.06 -1.62 16.87
CA ARG A 94 7.14 -2.62 16.93
C ARG A 94 8.43 -2.17 16.26
N LEU A 95 8.36 -1.37 15.19
CA LEU A 95 9.57 -0.79 14.58
C LEU A 95 10.21 0.31 15.44
N PHE A 96 9.40 1.12 16.15
CA PHE A 96 9.94 2.06 17.14
C PHE A 96 10.44 1.37 18.41
N ALA A 97 9.84 0.24 18.81
CA ALA A 97 10.29 -0.56 19.97
C ALA A 97 11.50 -1.47 19.67
N ALA A 98 11.90 -1.63 18.41
CA ALA A 98 13.06 -2.43 17.99
C ALA A 98 14.33 -1.58 17.78
N LEU A 99 14.26 -0.26 18.01
CA LEU A 99 15.46 0.53 18.22
C LEU A 99 15.95 0.27 19.64
N PRO A 100 17.21 -0.16 19.86
CA PRO A 100 17.77 -0.23 21.20
C PRO A 100 17.94 1.20 21.72
N ASP A 101 16.98 1.67 22.51
CA ASP A 101 17.19 2.81 23.38
C ASP A 101 18.25 2.40 24.42
N PHE A 102 19.45 2.97 24.25
CA PHE A 102 20.48 2.98 25.28
C PHE A 102 19.90 3.65 26.53
N SER A 103 19.53 2.86 27.53
CA SER A 103 19.35 3.36 28.90
C SER A 103 19.79 2.30 29.91
N PRO A 104 20.73 2.62 30.82
CA PRO A 104 21.33 1.66 31.72
C PRO A 104 20.52 1.63 33.03
N ASN A 105 19.64 0.66 33.23
CA ASN A 105 19.36 0.20 34.58
C ASN A 105 18.57 -1.12 34.64
N THR A 106 19.27 -2.12 35.18
CA THR A 106 18.83 -3.02 36.26
C THR A 106 17.54 -3.83 36.06
N GLN A 107 17.76 -5.06 35.57
CA GLN A 107 17.50 -6.30 36.31
C GLN A 107 16.09 -6.50 36.92
N ASP A 108 15.26 -7.31 36.26
CA ASP A 108 14.52 -8.42 36.89
C ASP A 108 13.73 -9.22 35.83
N VAL A 109 14.13 -10.47 35.59
CA VAL A 109 13.44 -11.42 34.71
C VAL A 109 13.14 -12.69 35.51
N PRO A 110 11.86 -13.10 35.69
CA PRO A 110 11.51 -14.48 35.98
C PRO A 110 11.16 -15.22 34.67
N PRO A 111 11.57 -16.50 34.50
CA PRO A 111 11.44 -17.21 33.24
C PRO A 111 10.06 -17.88 33.12
N LEU A 112 9.37 -17.66 31.99
CA LEU A 112 8.24 -18.49 31.58
C LEU A 112 8.58 -19.15 30.25
N ALA A 113 8.49 -20.49 30.28
CA ALA A 113 8.93 -21.42 29.27
C ALA A 113 8.29 -21.18 27.87
N PRO A 114 9.02 -21.50 26.78
CA PRO A 114 8.49 -21.38 25.43
C PRO A 114 7.54 -22.55 25.13
N THR A 115 6.25 -22.26 24.95
CA THR A 115 5.33 -23.15 24.24
C THR A 115 5.70 -23.11 22.76
N SER A 116 6.47 -24.10 22.34
CA SER A 116 6.80 -24.35 20.94
C SER A 116 5.64 -25.08 20.29
N GLU A 117 4.85 -24.40 19.46
CA GLU A 117 3.93 -25.08 18.53
C GLU A 117 3.40 -24.18 17.38
N ILE A 118 4.28 -23.49 16.65
CA ILE A 118 4.03 -23.07 15.25
C ILE A 118 5.37 -23.09 14.49
N VAL A 119 5.87 -24.27 14.14
CA VAL A 119 7.12 -24.43 13.38
C VAL A 119 6.78 -24.98 12.00
N GLY A 120 6.91 -24.15 10.97
CA GLY A 120 6.98 -24.63 9.58
C GLY A 120 6.64 -23.60 8.50
N ALA A 121 5.52 -22.88 8.64
CA ALA A 121 4.99 -22.05 7.55
C ALA A 121 5.47 -20.58 7.58
N ASP A 122 5.57 -19.98 8.77
CA ASP A 122 5.89 -18.55 8.90
C ASP A 122 7.34 -18.21 8.52
N VAL A 123 8.29 -19.11 8.79
CA VAL A 123 9.72 -18.91 8.43
C VAL A 123 9.91 -18.85 6.91
N SER A 124 9.10 -19.60 6.15
CA SER A 124 9.22 -19.64 4.68
C SER A 124 8.70 -18.36 4.03
N ILE A 125 7.61 -17.78 4.58
CA ILE A 125 7.02 -16.55 4.07
C ILE A 125 7.88 -15.35 4.45
N GLU A 126 8.41 -15.29 5.68
CA GLU A 126 9.32 -14.23 6.10
C GLU A 126 10.63 -14.25 5.29
N MET A 127 11.25 -15.42 5.09
CA MET A 127 12.45 -15.51 4.24
C MET A 127 12.17 -15.12 2.79
N PHE A 128 11.01 -15.49 2.24
CA PHE A 128 10.63 -15.10 0.89
C PHE A 128 10.43 -13.58 0.79
N ALA A 129 9.75 -12.97 1.77
CA ALA A 129 9.55 -11.53 1.82
C ALA A 129 10.87 -10.77 1.96
N THR A 130 11.79 -11.24 2.81
CA THR A 130 13.13 -10.65 2.94
C THR A 130 13.91 -10.76 1.64
N ARG A 131 13.88 -11.92 0.99
CA ARG A 131 14.58 -12.11 -0.30
C ARG A 131 14.01 -11.22 -1.40
N LEU A 132 12.68 -11.09 -1.48
CA LEU A 132 12.02 -10.20 -2.45
C LEU A 132 12.38 -8.72 -2.18
N PHE A 133 12.41 -8.32 -0.91
CA PHE A 133 12.83 -6.99 -0.50
C PHE A 133 14.30 -6.71 -0.87
N ASP A 134 15.20 -7.65 -0.58
CA ASP A 134 16.62 -7.51 -0.90
C ASP A 134 16.87 -7.46 -2.41
N ASP A 135 16.19 -8.33 -3.18
CA ASP A 135 16.29 -8.35 -4.64
C ASP A 135 15.77 -7.03 -5.26
N THR A 136 14.65 -6.50 -4.76
CA THR A 136 14.09 -5.23 -5.24
C THR A 136 14.98 -4.04 -4.90
N VAL A 137 15.52 -3.97 -3.67
CA VAL A 137 16.44 -2.91 -3.26
C VAL A 137 17.73 -2.99 -4.07
N ALA A 138 18.26 -4.19 -4.32
CA ALA A 138 19.46 -4.39 -5.12
C ALA A 138 19.24 -3.93 -6.57
N SER A 139 18.10 -4.26 -7.17
CA SER A 139 17.73 -3.79 -8.51
C SER A 139 17.62 -2.26 -8.55
N LEU A 140 16.90 -1.66 -7.61
CA LEU A 140 16.69 -0.21 -7.58
C LEU A 140 18.01 0.55 -7.40
N ASN A 141 18.91 0.06 -6.54
CA ASN A 141 20.21 0.68 -6.34
C ASN A 141 21.06 0.68 -7.61
N ARG A 142 21.04 -0.41 -8.41
CA ARG A 142 21.76 -0.45 -9.69
C ARG A 142 21.21 0.57 -10.68
N ASP A 143 19.89 0.71 -10.76
CA ASP A 143 19.24 1.65 -11.67
C ASP A 143 19.52 3.11 -11.25
N VAL A 144 19.44 3.41 -9.96
CA VAL A 144 19.76 4.74 -9.42
C VAL A 144 21.22 5.08 -9.67
N GLN A 145 22.14 4.14 -9.41
CA GLN A 145 23.57 4.37 -9.68
C GLN A 145 23.85 4.59 -11.16
N SER A 146 23.22 3.82 -12.06
CA SER A 146 23.39 3.97 -13.50
C SER A 146 22.91 5.34 -13.98
N ARG A 147 21.72 5.78 -13.53
CA ARG A 147 21.20 7.12 -13.86
C ARG A 147 22.04 8.25 -13.26
N ALA A 148 22.50 8.09 -12.02
CA ALA A 148 23.38 9.07 -11.38
C ALA A 148 24.69 9.20 -12.16
N ALA A 149 25.30 8.08 -12.57
CA ALA A 149 26.51 8.07 -13.37
C ALA A 149 26.32 8.75 -14.73
N GLU A 150 25.19 8.51 -15.41
CA GLU A 150 24.86 9.17 -16.68
C GLU A 150 24.72 10.69 -16.53
N ILE A 151 24.02 11.15 -15.49
CA ILE A 151 23.86 12.58 -15.20
C ILE A 151 25.23 13.22 -14.92
N VAL A 152 26.06 12.57 -14.08
CA VAL A 152 27.40 13.07 -13.76
C VAL A 152 28.28 13.12 -15.01
N ALA A 153 28.28 12.07 -15.83
CA ALA A 153 29.05 12.04 -17.07
C ALA A 153 28.63 13.16 -18.03
N LYS A 154 27.31 13.42 -18.14
CA LYS A 154 26.79 14.54 -18.94
C LYS A 154 27.27 15.89 -18.41
N ARG A 155 27.20 16.11 -17.09
CA ARG A 155 27.67 17.36 -16.48
C ARG A 155 29.17 17.57 -16.65
N LEU A 156 29.97 16.52 -16.51
CA LEU A 156 31.41 16.59 -16.73
C LEU A 156 31.74 16.94 -18.19
N ARG A 157 31.00 16.38 -19.15
CA ARG A 157 31.14 16.75 -20.57
C ARG A 157 30.77 18.22 -20.83
N GLU A 158 29.65 18.69 -20.28
CA GLU A 158 29.24 20.11 -20.39
C GLU A 158 30.30 21.05 -19.78
N ILE A 159 30.93 20.66 -18.66
CA ILE A 159 32.00 21.43 -18.04
C ILE A 159 33.24 21.43 -18.95
N ALA A 160 33.65 20.28 -19.47
CA ALA A 160 34.79 20.18 -20.38
C ALA A 160 34.61 21.03 -21.65
N GLU A 161 33.44 20.96 -22.30
CA GLU A 161 33.12 21.77 -23.48
C GLU A 161 33.18 23.28 -23.19
N ARG A 162 32.77 23.72 -21.98
CA ARG A 162 32.91 25.12 -21.56
C ARG A 162 34.36 25.54 -21.38
N TYR A 163 35.20 24.66 -20.85
CA TYR A 163 36.62 24.94 -20.69
C TYR A 163 37.33 25.02 -22.05
N ASP A 164 37.04 24.10 -22.97
CA ASP A 164 37.59 24.14 -24.34
C ASP A 164 37.15 25.41 -25.08
N ALA A 165 35.90 25.84 -24.93
CA ALA A 165 35.39 27.07 -25.53
C ALA A 165 35.99 28.36 -24.94
N LEU A 166 36.53 28.32 -23.72
CA LEU A 166 37.24 29.43 -23.09
C LEU A 166 38.75 29.44 -23.42
N ALA A 167 39.29 28.30 -23.88
CA ALA A 167 40.70 28.13 -24.23
C ALA A 167 41.00 28.39 -25.72
N ALA A 168 39.96 28.48 -26.57
CA ALA A 168 40.02 28.84 -27.98
C ALA A 168 39.80 30.35 -28.21
#